data_AF-A0ABD7SG26-F1
#
_entry.id   AF-A0ABD7SG26-F1
#
_cell.length_a   1.000
_cell.length_b   1.000
_cell.length_c   1.000
_cell.angle_alpha   90.00
_cell.angle_beta   90.00
_cell.angle_gamma   90.00
#
_symmetry.space_group_name_H-M   'P 1'
#
loop_
_entity.id
_entity.type
_entity.pdbx_description
1 polymer ?
#
loop_
_entity_poly.entity_id
_entity_poly.type
_entity_poly.pdbx_seq_one_letter_code
_entity_poly.pdbx_strand_id
1 'polypeptide(L)'
;MGMLDGVSQCWWLSRYCIVNWDAWAAIATAVGVCTALAAPWLRDMAFRRKANAIFSLAYIHELKRVAAVLHNFETAFPYGSGSVFQREAEMSFGFDLTSRADFQALTEQLAMTTGYDVDLSKWPSVSITLAYKVASALHAVVRFEHGAQIGNTIKSDGNWSDFWGLYYWALKEAQRELNEAIHAVEAWTTDDRRASVPLE
;
A
#
# COMPACT_ATOMS: atom_id res chain seq x y z
N MET A 1 30.36 23.83 -38.48
CA MET A 1 30.48 24.90 -37.47
C MET A 1 29.73 24.43 -36.24
N GLY A 2 30.44 23.86 -35.26
CA GLY A 2 29.82 23.26 -34.09
C GLY A 2 29.71 24.28 -32.96
N MET A 3 28.54 24.42 -32.35
CA MET A 3 28.29 25.31 -31.20
C MET A 3 29.13 25.00 -29.95
N LEU A 4 29.98 23.96 -29.98
CA LEU A 4 30.86 23.57 -28.88
C LEU A 4 32.30 24.12 -29.01
N ASP A 5 32.65 24.80 -30.11
CA ASP A 5 33.97 25.45 -30.27
C ASP A 5 34.17 26.69 -29.38
N GLY A 6 33.22 27.01 -28.48
CA GLY A 6 33.23 28.23 -27.67
C GLY A 6 33.79 28.11 -26.25
N VAL A 7 33.97 26.91 -25.71
CA VAL A 7 34.28 26.74 -24.26
C VAL A 7 35.77 26.57 -23.96
N SER A 8 36.59 26.22 -24.96
CA SER A 8 38.05 26.22 -24.80
C SER A 8 38.74 26.45 -26.14
N GLN A 9 38.58 27.65 -26.71
CA GLN A 9 39.55 28.09 -27.70
C GLN A 9 40.82 28.50 -26.96
N CYS A 10 41.69 27.53 -26.62
CA CYS A 10 43.11 27.85 -26.78
C CYS A 10 43.27 28.05 -28.28
N TRP A 11 43.10 29.29 -28.72
CA TRP A 11 43.32 29.70 -30.10
C TRP A 11 44.68 29.15 -30.51
N TRP A 12 44.73 28.37 -31.59
CA TRP A 12 45.98 27.78 -32.08
C TRP A 12 47.01 28.86 -32.50
N LEU A 13 46.65 30.15 -32.44
CA LEU A 13 47.49 31.32 -32.69
C LEU A 13 47.89 32.14 -31.44
N SER A 14 47.46 31.81 -30.22
CA SER A 14 47.81 32.59 -29.01
C SER A 14 48.70 31.78 -28.06
N ARG A 15 49.86 32.34 -27.68
CA ARG A 15 50.80 31.76 -26.70
C ARG A 15 50.29 31.77 -25.25
N TYR A 16 49.20 32.47 -24.96
CA TYR A 16 48.65 32.58 -23.62
C TYR A 16 47.18 32.18 -23.65
N CYS A 17 46.86 31.07 -22.98
CA CYS A 17 45.47 30.62 -22.84
C CYS A 17 44.87 31.41 -21.66
N ILE A 18 44.19 32.51 -21.96
CA ILE A 18 43.48 33.33 -20.96
C ILE A 18 42.08 32.77 -20.82
N VAL A 19 41.72 32.37 -19.59
CA VAL A 19 40.37 31.88 -19.27
C VAL A 19 39.36 33.01 -19.51
N ASN A 20 38.34 32.73 -20.32
CA ASN A 20 37.23 33.66 -20.51
C ASN A 20 36.31 33.61 -19.28
N TRP A 21 36.56 34.50 -18.32
CA TRP A 21 35.78 34.60 -17.09
C TRP A 21 34.30 34.94 -17.35
N ASP A 22 33.98 35.66 -18.43
CA ASP A 22 32.59 35.98 -18.79
C ASP A 22 31.81 34.74 -19.25
N ALA A 23 32.45 33.83 -19.99
CA ALA A 23 31.83 32.57 -20.40
C ALA A 23 31.51 31.69 -19.17
N TRP A 24 32.41 31.63 -18.19
CA TRP A 24 32.17 30.93 -16.93
C TRP A 24 31.06 31.56 -16.10
N ALA A 25 30.98 32.90 -16.04
CA ALA A 25 29.89 33.61 -15.37
C ALA A 25 28.53 33.31 -16.01
N ALA A 26 28.47 33.25 -17.35
CA ALA A 26 27.26 32.87 -18.07
C ALA A 26 26.81 31.43 -17.78
N ILE A 27 27.76 30.48 -17.73
CA ILE A 27 27.45 29.08 -17.36
C ILE A 27 26.96 28.99 -15.91
N ALA A 28 27.64 29.66 -14.98
CA ALA A 28 27.27 29.64 -13.56
C ALA A 28 25.87 30.22 -13.32
N THR A 29 25.52 31.32 -14.00
CA THR A 29 24.18 31.92 -13.91
C THR A 29 23.11 31.02 -14.49
N ALA A 30 23.36 30.38 -15.65
CA ALA A 30 22.43 29.41 -16.23
C ALA A 30 22.19 28.20 -15.30
N VAL A 31 23.25 27.63 -14.74
CA VAL A 31 23.15 26.53 -13.76
C VAL A 31 22.42 26.97 -12.50
N GLY A 32 22.68 28.19 -12.01
CA GLY A 32 22.01 28.77 -10.85
C GLY A 32 20.50 28.90 -11.05
N VAL A 33 20.07 29.40 -12.22
CA VAL A 33 18.64 29.50 -12.58
C VAL A 33 17.99 28.12 -12.70
N CYS A 34 18.63 27.18 -13.40
CA CYS A 34 18.12 25.80 -13.51
C CYS A 34 17.99 25.14 -12.12
N THR A 35 18.96 25.33 -11.23
CA THR A 35 18.93 24.79 -9.87
C THR A 35 17.83 25.43 -9.03
N ALA A 36 17.64 26.74 -9.14
CA ALA A 36 16.57 27.45 -8.44
C ALA A 36 15.17 26.99 -8.89
N LEU A 37 14.99 26.71 -10.19
CA LEU A 37 13.74 26.18 -10.73
C LEU A 37 13.51 24.70 -10.37
N ALA A 38 14.57 23.89 -10.28
CA ALA A 38 14.47 22.47 -9.95
C ALA A 38 14.37 22.20 -8.43
N ALA A 39 14.86 23.11 -7.58
CA ALA A 39 14.93 22.91 -6.14
C ALA A 39 13.56 22.62 -5.47
N PRO A 40 12.45 23.30 -5.80
CA PRO A 40 11.14 22.98 -5.23
C PRO A 40 10.69 21.56 -5.58
N TRP A 41 10.88 21.15 -6.84
CA TRP A 41 10.49 19.84 -7.32
C TRP A 41 11.29 18.71 -6.65
N LEU A 42 12.61 18.89 -6.50
CA LEU A 42 13.47 17.93 -5.79
C LEU A 42 13.09 17.81 -4.31
N ARG A 43 12.78 18.93 -3.65
CA ARG A 43 12.29 18.94 -2.26
C ARG A 43 10.98 18.19 -2.15
N ASP A 44 9.99 18.49 -3.00
CA ASP A 44 8.69 17.84 -3.00
C ASP A 44 8.81 16.33 -3.22
N MET A 45 9.67 15.89 -4.14
CA MET A 45 9.93 14.48 -4.37
C MET A 45 10.53 13.79 -3.14
N ALA A 46 11.53 14.39 -2.50
CA ALA A 46 12.15 13.85 -1.29
C ALA A 46 11.14 13.78 -0.13
N PHE A 47 10.31 14.81 0.04
CA PHE A 47 9.26 14.82 1.07
C PHE A 47 8.19 13.77 0.80
N ARG A 48 7.75 13.59 -0.44
CA ARG A 48 6.77 12.55 -0.81
C ARG A 48 7.29 11.14 -0.53
N ARG A 49 8.55 10.86 -0.84
CA ARG A 49 9.17 9.55 -0.53
C ARG A 49 9.17 9.27 0.96
N LYS A 50 9.62 10.23 1.77
CA LYS A 50 9.61 10.12 3.24
C LYS A 50 8.19 9.96 3.78
N ALA A 51 7.23 10.76 3.27
CA ALA A 51 5.83 10.68 3.68
C ALA A 51 5.23 9.29 3.36
N ASN A 52 5.47 8.75 2.16
CA ASN A 52 5.04 7.41 1.77
C ASN A 52 5.65 6.32 2.65
N ALA A 53 6.93 6.43 3.01
CA ALA A 53 7.60 5.45 3.86
C ALA A 53 7.03 5.47 5.29
N ILE A 54 6.84 6.65 5.88
CA ILE A 54 6.24 6.80 7.21
C ILE A 54 4.80 6.29 7.21
N PHE A 55 4.01 6.66 6.20
CA PHE A 55 2.64 6.14 6.02
C PHE A 55 2.63 4.62 5.92
N SER A 56 3.53 4.05 5.10
CA SER A 56 3.66 2.60 4.93
C SER A 56 3.98 1.90 6.26
N LEU A 57 4.93 2.44 7.03
CA LEU A 57 5.28 1.92 8.34
C LEU A 57 4.12 2.01 9.35
N ALA A 58 3.30 3.06 9.28
CA ALA A 58 2.16 3.23 10.17
C ALA A 58 1.09 2.14 9.96
N TYR A 59 0.90 1.66 8.74
CA TYR A 59 -0.18 0.71 8.41
C TYR A 59 0.28 -0.75 8.22
N ILE A 60 1.56 -1.02 7.95
CA ILE A 60 2.03 -2.38 7.61
C ILE A 60 1.68 -3.44 8.66
N HIS A 61 1.80 -3.09 9.95
CA HIS A 61 1.55 -4.03 11.04
C HIS A 61 0.06 -4.40 11.12
N GLU A 62 -0.83 -3.40 11.04
CA GLU A 62 -2.28 -3.63 11.06
C GLU A 62 -2.74 -4.41 9.82
N LEU A 63 -2.25 -4.08 8.63
CA LEU A 63 -2.60 -4.82 7.42
C LEU A 63 -2.19 -6.30 7.52
N LYS A 64 -1.00 -6.60 8.05
CA LYS A 64 -0.54 -7.99 8.27
C LYS A 64 -1.36 -8.70 9.34
N ARG A 65 -1.74 -8.00 10.41
CA ARG A 65 -2.59 -8.55 11.46
C ARG A 65 -3.97 -8.92 10.91
N VAL A 66 -4.60 -8.03 10.15
CA VAL A 66 -5.89 -8.30 9.49
C VAL A 66 -5.75 -9.48 8.52
N ALA A 67 -4.64 -9.56 7.77
CA ALA A 67 -4.41 -10.66 6.83
C ALA A 67 -4.34 -12.01 7.56
N ALA A 68 -3.70 -12.06 8.73
CA ALA A 68 -3.68 -13.25 9.56
C ALA A 68 -5.08 -13.65 10.05
N VAL A 69 -5.92 -12.69 10.45
CA VAL A 69 -7.31 -12.97 10.87
C VAL A 69 -8.14 -13.50 9.70
N LEU A 70 -8.05 -12.89 8.51
CA LEU A 70 -8.73 -13.39 7.31
C LEU A 70 -8.24 -14.78 6.90
N HIS A 71 -6.96 -15.08 7.10
CA HIS A 71 -6.43 -16.43 6.87
C HIS A 71 -6.97 -17.44 7.88
N ASN A 72 -7.17 -17.05 9.14
CA ASN A 72 -7.81 -17.90 10.15
C ASN A 72 -9.28 -18.19 9.79
N PHE A 73 -10.00 -17.21 9.23
CA PHE A 73 -11.35 -17.44 8.69
C PHE A 73 -11.35 -18.46 7.54
N GLU A 74 -10.41 -18.35 6.61
CA GLU A 74 -10.30 -19.29 5.49
C GLU A 74 -9.97 -20.71 5.94
N THR A 75 -9.07 -20.85 6.93
CA THR A 75 -8.65 -22.16 7.45
C THR A 75 -9.71 -22.81 8.33
N ALA A 76 -10.41 -22.04 9.15
CA ALA A 76 -11.51 -22.53 10.00
C ALA A 76 -12.78 -22.82 9.20
N PHE A 77 -13.07 -22.03 8.16
CA PHE A 77 -14.30 -22.12 7.36
C PHE A 77 -13.99 -22.21 5.84
N PRO A 78 -13.41 -23.33 5.38
CA PRO A 78 -13.04 -23.50 3.97
C PRO A 78 -14.27 -23.64 3.08
N TYR A 79 -14.66 -22.56 2.39
CA TYR A 79 -15.77 -22.55 1.43
C TYR A 79 -15.28 -22.54 -0.04
N GLY A 80 -16.14 -22.97 -0.97
CA GLY A 80 -15.97 -22.71 -2.41
C GLY A 80 -15.03 -23.65 -3.18
N SER A 81 -14.52 -24.72 -2.55
CA SER A 81 -13.67 -25.72 -3.23
C SER A 81 -14.46 -26.82 -3.95
N GLY A 82 -15.77 -26.94 -3.72
CA GLY A 82 -16.60 -28.03 -4.23
C GLY A 82 -16.28 -29.39 -3.61
N SER A 83 -15.47 -29.43 -2.54
CA SER A 83 -15.04 -30.66 -1.88
C SER A 83 -16.11 -31.19 -0.92
N VAL A 84 -16.06 -32.50 -0.61
CA VAL A 84 -16.98 -33.13 0.36
C VAL A 84 -16.87 -32.49 1.75
N PHE A 85 -15.66 -32.08 2.15
CA PHE A 85 -15.38 -31.35 3.38
C PHE A 85 -16.16 -30.03 3.50
N GLN A 86 -16.49 -29.40 2.36
CA GLN A 86 -17.26 -28.15 2.34
C GLN A 86 -18.70 -28.37 2.81
N ARG A 87 -19.38 -29.38 2.28
CA ARG A 87 -20.77 -29.70 2.69
C ARG A 87 -20.83 -30.07 4.17
N GLU A 88 -19.80 -30.75 4.66
CA GLU A 88 -19.70 -31.11 6.07
C GLU A 88 -19.51 -29.87 6.96
N ALA A 89 -18.66 -28.92 6.56
CA ALA A 89 -18.48 -27.64 7.25
C ALA A 89 -19.73 -26.75 7.21
N GLU A 90 -20.44 -26.69 6.08
CA GLU A 90 -21.71 -25.97 5.94
C GLU A 90 -22.78 -26.53 6.88
N MET A 91 -22.89 -27.86 6.94
CA MET A 91 -23.81 -28.55 7.85
C MET A 91 -23.38 -28.37 9.31
N SER A 92 -22.09 -28.52 9.64
CA SER A 92 -21.63 -28.38 11.02
C SER A 92 -21.89 -26.97 11.54
N PHE A 93 -21.66 -25.92 10.77
CA PHE A 93 -21.92 -24.54 11.21
C PHE A 93 -23.40 -24.26 11.54
N GLY A 94 -24.30 -24.87 10.76
CA GLY A 94 -25.74 -24.76 10.98
C GLY A 94 -26.18 -25.31 12.34
N PHE A 95 -25.51 -26.35 12.84
CA PHE A 95 -25.96 -27.16 13.97
C PHE A 95 -25.01 -27.18 15.20
N ASP A 96 -23.72 -26.91 15.03
CA ASP A 96 -22.71 -26.95 16.09
C ASP A 96 -22.53 -25.56 16.74
N LEU A 97 -22.79 -25.51 18.04
CA LEU A 97 -22.63 -24.32 18.86
C LEU A 97 -21.16 -23.89 18.97
N THR A 98 -20.22 -24.85 18.89
CA THR A 98 -18.78 -24.59 19.01
C THR A 98 -18.29 -23.82 17.78
N SER A 99 -18.60 -24.33 16.58
CA SER A 99 -18.29 -23.67 15.30
C SER A 99 -18.82 -22.24 15.23
N ARG A 100 -20.04 -21.99 15.75
CA ARG A 100 -20.61 -20.63 15.83
C ARG A 100 -19.87 -19.73 16.81
N ALA A 101 -19.47 -20.26 17.97
CA ALA A 101 -18.68 -19.50 18.94
C ALA A 101 -17.30 -19.12 18.37
N ASP A 102 -16.65 -20.04 17.64
CA ASP A 102 -15.36 -19.78 16.98
C ASP A 102 -15.49 -18.71 15.88
N PHE A 103 -16.55 -18.77 15.07
CA PHE A 103 -16.82 -17.77 14.05
C PHE A 103 -17.13 -16.40 14.65
N GLN A 104 -17.92 -16.35 15.73
CA GLN A 104 -18.16 -15.12 16.47
C GLN A 104 -16.85 -14.55 17.04
N ALA A 105 -16.00 -15.38 17.64
CA ALA A 105 -14.71 -14.96 18.18
C ALA A 105 -13.78 -14.39 17.11
N LEU A 106 -13.72 -15.00 15.91
CA LEU A 106 -12.97 -14.43 14.78
C LEU A 106 -13.58 -13.12 14.26
N THR A 107 -14.91 -13.01 14.26
CA THR A 107 -15.63 -11.79 13.86
C THR A 107 -15.32 -10.64 14.83
N GLU A 108 -15.31 -10.91 16.13
CA GLU A 108 -14.94 -9.94 17.17
C GLU A 108 -13.45 -9.53 17.06
N GLN A 109 -12.56 -10.49 16.77
CA GLN A 109 -11.15 -10.18 16.48
C GLN A 109 -10.98 -9.26 15.28
N LEU A 110 -11.78 -9.47 14.23
CA LEU A 110 -11.77 -8.62 13.04
C LEU A 110 -12.32 -7.22 13.34
N ALA A 111 -13.43 -7.12 14.09
CA ALA A 111 -14.04 -5.86 14.49
C ALA A 111 -13.08 -4.96 15.29
N MET A 112 -12.24 -5.56 16.15
CA MET A 112 -11.19 -4.83 16.86
C MET A 112 -10.12 -4.23 15.92
N THR A 113 -9.99 -4.75 14.69
CA THR A 113 -9.01 -4.30 13.70
C THR A 113 -9.58 -3.43 12.59
N THR A 114 -10.90 -3.38 12.41
CA THR A 114 -11.54 -2.58 11.35
C THR A 114 -11.93 -1.16 11.78
N GLY A 115 -11.81 -0.84 13.07
CA GLY A 115 -12.05 0.51 13.60
C GLY A 115 -11.08 1.59 13.10
N TYR A 116 -10.08 1.25 12.29
CA TYR A 116 -9.11 2.17 11.73
C TYR A 116 -9.59 2.73 10.38
N ASP A 117 -9.90 4.02 10.36
CA ASP A 117 -10.11 4.76 9.10
C ASP A 117 -8.80 5.42 8.63
N VAL A 118 -8.64 5.53 7.31
CA VAL A 118 -7.49 6.21 6.69
C VAL A 118 -7.80 7.69 6.61
N ASP A 119 -7.42 8.41 7.67
CA ASP A 119 -7.54 9.86 7.69
C ASP A 119 -6.44 10.53 6.84
N LEU A 120 -6.74 10.75 5.56
CA LEU A 120 -5.83 11.38 4.60
C LEU A 120 -5.47 12.83 4.95
N SER A 121 -6.24 13.50 5.81
CA SER A 121 -5.92 14.87 6.25
C SER A 121 -4.62 14.91 7.06
N LYS A 122 -4.26 13.80 7.71
CA LYS A 122 -2.98 13.63 8.42
C LYS A 122 -1.80 13.38 7.50
N TRP A 123 -2.06 13.11 6.21
CA TRP A 123 -1.07 12.62 5.25
C TRP A 123 -1.12 13.39 3.91
N PRO A 124 -1.01 14.73 3.91
CA PRO A 124 -1.23 15.55 2.70
C PRO A 124 -0.20 15.29 1.58
N SER A 125 0.96 14.75 1.93
CA SER A 125 2.07 14.49 1.00
C SER A 125 2.16 13.04 0.53
N VAL A 126 1.24 12.16 0.96
CA VAL A 126 1.25 10.75 0.55
C VAL A 126 0.73 10.60 -0.87
N SER A 127 1.29 9.65 -1.61
CA SER A 127 0.82 9.28 -2.94
C SER A 127 -0.64 8.80 -2.88
N ILE A 128 -1.49 9.42 -3.70
CA ILE A 128 -2.92 9.06 -3.82
C ILE A 128 -3.08 7.57 -4.13
N THR A 129 -2.20 6.99 -4.96
CA THR A 129 -2.26 5.56 -5.31
C THR A 129 -2.00 4.66 -4.10
N LEU A 130 -1.04 5.00 -3.25
CA LEU A 130 -0.72 4.23 -2.05
C LEU A 130 -1.86 4.35 -1.02
N ALA A 131 -2.30 5.59 -0.77
CA ALA A 131 -3.45 5.88 0.08
C ALA A 131 -4.71 5.13 -0.36
N TYR A 132 -5.02 5.15 -1.67
CA TYR A 132 -6.15 4.45 -2.25
C TYR A 132 -6.06 2.94 -2.04
N LYS A 133 -4.90 2.30 -2.25
CA LYS A 133 -4.75 0.85 -2.02
C LYS A 133 -4.99 0.47 -0.57
N VAL A 134 -4.45 1.23 0.38
CA VAL A 134 -4.68 0.98 1.82
C VAL A 134 -6.15 1.19 2.19
N ALA A 135 -6.78 2.28 1.72
CA ALA A 135 -8.19 2.56 1.96
C ALA A 135 -9.12 1.51 1.33
N SER A 136 -8.83 1.08 0.09
CA SER A 136 -9.58 0.01 -0.61
C SER A 136 -9.52 -1.29 0.16
N ALA A 137 -8.33 -1.70 0.62
CA ALA A 137 -8.14 -2.88 1.43
C ALA A 137 -8.94 -2.83 2.74
N LEU A 138 -8.84 -1.74 3.50
CA LEU A 138 -9.58 -1.60 4.76
C LEU A 138 -11.09 -1.59 4.54
N HIS A 139 -11.57 -0.91 3.49
CA HIS A 139 -12.98 -0.92 3.14
C HIS A 139 -13.49 -2.30 2.72
N ALA A 140 -12.70 -3.08 1.98
CA ALA A 140 -13.03 -4.46 1.64
C ALA A 140 -13.13 -5.34 2.89
N VAL A 141 -12.25 -5.15 3.87
CA VAL A 141 -12.28 -5.84 5.15
C VAL A 141 -13.52 -5.47 5.97
N VAL A 142 -13.85 -4.17 6.06
CA VAL A 142 -15.08 -3.70 6.74
C VAL A 142 -16.33 -4.31 6.10
N ARG A 143 -16.37 -4.41 4.77
CA ARG A 143 -17.48 -5.05 4.05
C ARG A 143 -17.58 -6.54 4.40
N PHE A 144 -16.45 -7.24 4.45
CA PHE A 144 -16.40 -8.64 4.87
C PHE A 144 -16.85 -8.80 6.33
N GLU A 145 -16.38 -7.95 7.24
CA GLU A 145 -16.79 -7.94 8.65
C GLU A 145 -18.31 -7.78 8.80
N HIS A 146 -18.92 -6.80 8.11
CA HIS A 146 -20.37 -6.63 8.11
C HIS A 146 -21.07 -7.91 7.62
N GLY A 147 -20.57 -8.50 6.52
CA GLY A 147 -21.06 -9.79 6.04
C GLY A 147 -20.98 -10.90 7.09
N ALA A 148 -19.84 -11.01 7.80
CA ALA A 148 -19.66 -11.96 8.88
C ALA A 148 -20.61 -11.71 10.06
N GLN A 149 -20.83 -10.45 10.45
CA GLN A 149 -21.80 -10.08 11.48
C GLN A 149 -23.23 -10.49 11.10
N ILE A 150 -23.63 -10.34 9.82
CA ILE A 150 -24.92 -10.86 9.33
C ILE A 150 -24.99 -12.37 9.55
N GLY A 151 -23.92 -13.11 9.27
CA GLY A 151 -23.81 -14.54 9.53
C GLY A 151 -24.15 -14.95 10.97
N ASN A 152 -23.72 -14.15 11.96
CA ASN A 152 -24.04 -14.38 13.36
C ASN A 152 -25.53 -14.21 13.70
N THR A 153 -26.29 -13.52 12.85
CA THR A 153 -27.73 -13.29 13.05
C THR A 153 -28.63 -14.31 12.34
N ILE A 154 -28.07 -15.13 11.44
CA ILE A 154 -28.82 -16.13 10.69
C ILE A 154 -29.25 -17.26 11.63
N LYS A 155 -30.55 -17.56 11.64
CA LYS A 155 -31.13 -18.66 12.40
C LYS A 155 -30.72 -20.02 11.80
N SER A 156 -30.82 -21.09 12.59
CA SER A 156 -30.47 -22.45 12.14
C SER A 156 -31.26 -22.93 10.92
N ASP A 157 -32.47 -22.42 10.70
CA ASP A 157 -33.34 -22.71 9.55
C ASP A 157 -33.15 -21.74 8.35
N GLY A 158 -32.18 -20.82 8.42
CA GLY A 158 -31.90 -19.85 7.37
C GLY A 158 -31.27 -20.44 6.10
N ASN A 159 -31.28 -19.66 5.02
CA ASN A 159 -30.64 -20.04 3.76
C ASN A 159 -29.11 -19.85 3.83
N TRP A 160 -28.43 -20.80 4.48
CA TRP A 160 -26.97 -20.81 4.65
C TRP A 160 -26.22 -20.87 3.31
N SER A 161 -26.79 -21.49 2.28
CA SER A 161 -26.13 -21.61 0.97
C SER A 161 -25.87 -20.25 0.33
N ASP A 162 -26.87 -19.36 0.34
CA ASP A 162 -26.73 -18.01 -0.23
C ASP A 162 -25.74 -17.16 0.58
N PHE A 163 -25.83 -17.25 1.91
CA PHE A 163 -24.92 -16.58 2.82
C PHE A 163 -23.47 -16.97 2.53
N TRP A 164 -23.18 -18.26 2.44
CA TRP A 164 -21.81 -18.73 2.28
C TRP A 164 -21.22 -18.36 0.91
N GLY A 165 -22.03 -18.35 -0.15
CA GLY A 165 -21.60 -17.86 -1.46
C GLY A 165 -21.14 -16.40 -1.42
N LEU A 166 -21.93 -15.53 -0.76
CA LEU A 166 -21.57 -14.12 -0.57
C LEU A 166 -20.39 -13.94 0.38
N TYR A 167 -20.35 -14.70 1.47
CA TYR A 167 -19.27 -14.70 2.45
C TYR A 167 -17.92 -15.04 1.81
N TYR A 168 -17.87 -16.12 1.03
CA TYR A 168 -16.64 -16.55 0.38
C TYR A 168 -16.13 -15.55 -0.64
N TRP A 169 -17.04 -15.01 -1.46
CA TRP A 169 -16.70 -13.95 -2.40
C TRP A 169 -16.12 -12.73 -1.68
N ALA A 170 -16.77 -12.27 -0.61
CA ALA A 170 -16.31 -11.14 0.18
C ALA A 170 -14.95 -11.40 0.87
N LEU A 171 -14.73 -12.61 1.39
CA LEU A 171 -13.47 -13.03 1.99
C LEU A 171 -12.33 -12.97 0.96
N LYS A 172 -12.54 -13.53 -0.23
CA LYS A 172 -11.53 -13.56 -1.30
C LYS A 172 -11.22 -12.17 -1.83
N GLU A 173 -12.23 -11.33 -1.97
CA GLU A 173 -12.07 -9.93 -2.34
C GLU A 173 -11.23 -9.17 -1.30
N ALA A 174 -11.57 -9.31 -0.01
CA ALA A 174 -10.83 -8.67 1.07
C ALA A 174 -9.37 -9.15 1.12
N GLN A 175 -9.12 -10.46 0.98
CA GLN A 175 -7.77 -11.02 0.91
C GLN A 175 -6.97 -10.47 -0.29
N ARG A 176 -7.59 -10.37 -1.47
CA ARG A 176 -6.93 -9.84 -2.68
C ARG A 176 -6.51 -8.39 -2.48
N GLU A 177 -7.45 -7.52 -2.09
CA GLU A 177 -7.19 -6.09 -1.88
C GLU A 177 -6.13 -5.88 -0.78
N LEU A 178 -6.18 -6.68 0.29
CA LEU A 178 -5.23 -6.61 1.39
C LEU A 178 -3.81 -7.02 0.99
N ASN A 179 -3.67 -8.11 0.22
CA ASN A 179 -2.37 -8.53 -0.29
C ASN A 179 -1.77 -7.48 -1.25
N GLU A 180 -2.61 -6.87 -2.10
CA GLU A 180 -2.16 -5.76 -2.95
C GLU A 180 -1.70 -4.54 -2.16
N ALA A 181 -2.41 -4.20 -1.08
CA ALA A 181 -2.02 -3.10 -0.20
C ALA A 181 -0.71 -3.41 0.55
N ILE A 182 -0.56 -4.63 1.10
CA ILE A 182 0.67 -5.08 1.76
C ILE A 182 1.85 -4.99 0.80
N HIS A 183 1.73 -5.51 -0.42
CA HIS A 183 2.79 -5.43 -1.42
C HIS A 183 3.15 -3.98 -1.77
N ALA A 184 2.15 -3.10 -1.93
CA ALA A 184 2.40 -1.69 -2.21
C ALA A 184 3.15 -1.00 -1.05
N VAL A 185 2.74 -1.26 0.18
CA VAL A 185 3.37 -0.74 1.40
C VAL A 185 4.81 -1.27 1.54
N GLU A 186 5.02 -2.57 1.33
CA GLU A 186 6.35 -3.19 1.40
C GLU A 186 7.33 -2.63 0.36
N ALA A 187 6.87 -2.35 -0.86
CA ALA A 187 7.68 -1.72 -1.89
C ALA A 187 8.26 -0.37 -1.43
N TRP A 188 7.49 0.45 -0.71
CA TRP A 188 7.97 1.72 -0.18
C TRP A 188 8.89 1.57 1.03
N THR A 189 8.69 0.55 1.86
CA THR A 189 9.60 0.31 3.01
C THR A 189 10.97 -0.25 2.60
N THR A 190 11.04 -0.96 1.47
CA THR A 190 12.28 -1.58 0.99
C THR A 190 13.12 -0.64 0.13
N ASP A 191 12.49 0.26 -0.62
CA ASP A 191 13.18 1.25 -1.46
C ASP A 191 13.95 2.29 -0.61
N ASP A 192 13.38 2.72 0.52
CA ASP A 192 14.03 3.69 1.41
C ASP A 192 15.34 3.16 2.02
N ARG A 193 15.43 1.84 2.27
CA ARG A 193 16.67 1.20 2.74
C ARG A 193 17.79 1.22 1.70
N ARG A 194 17.46 1.30 0.41
CA ARG A 194 18.46 1.40 -0.67
C ARG A 194 18.93 2.84 -0.83
N ALA A 195 18.07 3.83 -0.59
CA ALA A 195 18.41 5.24 -0.69
C ALA A 195 19.24 5.76 0.50
N SER A 196 19.25 5.06 1.63
CA SER A 196 20.00 5.44 2.84
C SER A 196 21.46 4.96 2.86
N VAL A 197 21.96 4.30 1.82
CA VAL A 197 23.40 3.97 1.73
C VAL A 197 24.13 5.26 1.37
N PRO A 198 24.97 5.83 2.27
CA PRO A 198 25.76 7.00 1.93
C PRO A 198 26.68 6.64 0.76
N LEU A 199 26.68 7.47 -0.28
CA LEU A 199 27.72 7.48 -1.29
C LEU A 199 28.99 7.98 -0.59
N GLU A 200 29.76 7.05 -0.03
CA GLU A 200 31.14 7.27 0.41
C GLU A 200 32.08 7.41 -0.79
#